data_AF-A0AAN9P767-F1
#
_entry.id   AF-A0AAN9P767-F1
#
_cell.length_a   1.000
_cell.length_b   1.000
_cell.length_c   1.000
_cell.angle_alpha   90.00
_cell.angle_beta   90.00
_cell.angle_gamma   90.00
#
_symmetry.space_group_name_H-M   'P 1'
#
loop_
_entity.id
_entity.type
_entity.pdbx_description
1 polymer ?
#
loop_
_entity_poly.entity_id
_entity_poly.type
_entity_poly.pdbx_seq_one_letter_code
_entity_poly.pdbx_strand_id
1 'polypeptide(L)'
;MWSLLRLSSLDLTIRKLFATRADLYRTVYTHPKVKAIELMVVDALLQANNYLDISSHIQNPSEYWKLKFKKFVLVVVQFCNEYAVPKDKVDNFKKVTAQDIVCSQNSGEVTLKEEDVAVCNVKIDLTRGKDNPLERYSMKNDHACCK
;
A
#
# COMPACT_ATOMS: atom_id res chain seq x y z
N MET A 1 32.83 -3.44 -26.78
CA MET A 1 33.10 -4.10 -25.48
C MET A 1 32.78 -3.20 -24.28
N TRP A 2 33.19 -1.91 -24.27
CA TRP A 2 32.91 -0.96 -23.18
C TRP A 2 31.44 -0.50 -23.07
N SER A 3 30.71 -0.45 -24.20
CA SER A 3 29.28 -0.12 -24.24
C SER A 3 28.41 -1.21 -23.57
N LEU A 4 28.73 -2.48 -23.79
CA LEU A 4 28.02 -3.62 -23.18
C LEU A 4 28.24 -3.70 -21.65
N LEU A 5 29.45 -3.41 -21.18
CA LEU A 5 29.73 -3.35 -19.73
C LEU A 5 28.94 -2.22 -19.04
N ARG A 6 28.81 -1.05 -19.68
CA ARG A 6 28.06 0.09 -19.15
C ARG A 6 26.53 -0.14 -19.16
N LEU A 7 26.03 -0.90 -20.14
CA LEU A 7 24.63 -1.35 -20.17
C LEU A 7 24.31 -2.33 -19.03
N SER A 8 25.23 -3.27 -18.75
CA SER A 8 25.04 -4.24 -17.67
C SER A 8 25.03 -3.63 -16.27
N SER A 9 25.82 -2.57 -16.04
CA SER A 9 25.85 -1.88 -14.74
C SER A 9 24.62 -1.01 -14.50
N LEU A 10 24.05 -0.41 -15.55
CA LEU A 10 22.81 0.37 -15.47
C LEU A 10 21.59 -0.53 -15.20
N ASP A 11 21.49 -1.68 -15.89
CA ASP A 11 20.42 -2.67 -15.65
C ASP A 11 20.43 -3.18 -14.19
N LEU A 12 21.61 -3.47 -13.65
CA LEU A 12 21.75 -3.87 -12.25
C LEU A 12 21.33 -2.76 -11.27
N THR A 13 21.63 -1.51 -11.58
CA THR A 13 21.28 -0.36 -10.73
C THR A 13 19.77 -0.12 -10.72
N ILE A 14 19.11 -0.20 -11.87
CA ILE A 14 17.65 -0.05 -11.97
C ILE A 14 16.95 -1.23 -11.28
N ARG A 15 17.45 -2.46 -11.42
CA ARG A 15 16.95 -3.62 -10.65
C ARG A 15 17.01 -3.38 -9.15
N LYS A 16 18.15 -2.88 -8.65
CA LYS A 16 18.34 -2.55 -7.23
C LYS A 16 17.35 -1.49 -6.77
N LEU A 17 17.13 -0.43 -7.55
CA LEU A 17 16.14 0.61 -7.22
C LEU A 17 14.74 0.02 -6.98
N PHE A 18 14.24 -0.78 -7.91
CA PHE A 18 12.92 -1.41 -7.79
C PHE A 18 12.86 -2.42 -6.65
N ALA A 19 13.93 -3.19 -6.43
CA ALA A 19 14.03 -4.11 -5.30
C ALA A 19 13.99 -3.37 -3.96
N THR A 20 14.78 -2.31 -3.79
CA THR A 20 14.80 -1.48 -2.58
C THR A 20 13.45 -0.81 -2.32
N ARG A 21 12.78 -0.30 -3.36
CA ARG A 21 11.41 0.23 -3.22
C ARG A 21 10.47 -0.86 -2.68
N ALA A 22 10.47 -2.04 -3.28
CA ALA A 22 9.60 -3.12 -2.86
C ALA A 22 9.90 -3.60 -1.44
N ASP A 23 11.16 -3.51 -1.01
CA ASP A 23 11.61 -3.83 0.34
C ASP A 23 11.12 -2.80 1.37
N LEU A 24 11.31 -1.50 1.09
CA LEU A 24 10.79 -0.41 1.93
C LEU A 24 9.26 -0.46 2.07
N TYR A 25 8.55 -0.81 0.99
CA TYR A 25 7.11 -1.00 1.05
C TYR A 25 6.73 -2.10 2.03
N ARG A 26 7.37 -3.27 1.95
CA ARG A 26 7.10 -4.40 2.86
C ARG A 26 7.42 -4.08 4.32
N THR A 27 8.57 -3.44 4.55
CA THR A 27 9.14 -3.34 5.90
C THR A 27 8.71 -2.09 6.65
N VAL A 28 8.48 -0.98 5.94
CA VAL A 28 8.20 0.33 6.55
C VAL A 28 6.79 0.80 6.21
N TYR A 29 6.47 0.98 4.92
CA TYR A 29 5.21 1.64 4.52
C TYR A 29 3.96 0.78 4.76
N THR A 30 4.11 -0.55 4.76
CA THR A 30 3.02 -1.49 5.03
C THR A 30 3.20 -2.21 6.36
N HIS A 31 4.04 -1.68 7.23
CA HIS A 31 4.25 -2.25 8.55
C HIS A 31 2.92 -2.30 9.31
N PRO A 32 2.55 -3.44 9.94
CA PRO A 32 1.23 -3.60 10.51
C PRO A 32 0.85 -2.55 11.55
N LYS A 33 1.80 -2.11 12.39
CA LYS A 33 1.57 -1.02 13.36
C LYS A 33 1.28 0.32 12.68
N VAL A 34 1.92 0.60 11.55
CA VAL A 34 1.67 1.84 10.79
C VAL A 34 0.29 1.78 10.16
N LYS A 35 -0.08 0.64 9.55
CA LYS A 35 -1.41 0.43 8.99
C LYS A 35 -2.53 0.48 10.03
N ALA A 36 -2.27 -0.05 11.23
CA ALA A 36 -3.18 0.07 12.34
C ALA A 36 -3.44 1.55 12.70
N ILE A 37 -2.36 2.35 12.82
CA ILE A 37 -2.46 3.80 13.08
C ILE A 37 -3.18 4.53 11.92
N GLU A 38 -2.88 4.21 10.66
CA GLU A 38 -3.57 4.81 9.52
C GLU A 38 -5.09 4.56 9.59
N LEU A 39 -5.51 3.33 9.90
CA LEU A 39 -6.93 2.98 10.02
C LEU A 39 -7.60 3.68 11.20
N MET A 40 -6.93 3.78 12.36
CA MET A 40 -7.42 4.57 13.49
C MET A 40 -7.62 6.03 13.12
N VAL A 41 -6.69 6.59 12.34
CA VAL A 41 -6.76 7.97 11.90
C VAL A 41 -7.91 8.18 10.94
N VAL A 42 -8.12 7.26 10.00
CA VAL A 42 -9.28 7.30 9.10
C VAL A 42 -10.58 7.23 9.88
N ASP A 43 -10.69 6.31 10.84
CA ASP A 43 -11.91 6.16 11.65
C ASP A 43 -12.26 7.43 12.44
N ALA A 44 -11.29 8.00 13.16
CA ALA A 44 -11.58 9.22 13.92
C ALA A 44 -11.86 10.42 13.00
N LEU A 45 -11.26 10.50 11.80
CA LEU A 45 -11.60 11.51 10.80
C LEU A 45 -13.03 11.32 10.28
N LEU A 46 -13.48 10.08 10.05
CA LEU A 46 -14.85 9.78 9.62
C LEU A 46 -15.86 10.22 10.69
N GLN A 47 -15.60 9.91 11.96
CA GLN A 47 -16.46 10.36 13.07
C GLN A 47 -16.47 11.89 13.20
N ALA A 48 -15.32 12.54 13.05
CA ALA A 48 -15.19 14.00 13.13
C ALA A 48 -15.83 14.71 11.93
N ASN A 49 -15.94 14.06 10.77
CA ASN A 49 -16.52 14.63 9.56
C ASN A 49 -17.95 15.11 9.77
N ASN A 50 -18.74 14.43 10.61
CA ASN A 50 -20.11 14.85 10.93
C ASN A 50 -20.21 16.21 11.62
N TYR A 51 -19.13 16.66 12.27
CA TYR A 51 -19.08 17.93 13.01
C TYR A 51 -18.24 18.99 12.28
N LEU A 52 -17.15 18.57 11.64
CA LEU A 52 -16.16 19.45 11.03
C LEU A 52 -16.33 19.58 9.51
N ASP A 53 -17.16 18.73 8.91
CA ASP A 53 -17.41 18.67 7.46
C ASP A 53 -16.12 18.70 6.62
N ILE A 54 -15.14 17.90 7.04
CA ILE A 54 -13.79 17.82 6.46
C ILE A 54 -13.87 17.49 4.97
N SER A 55 -14.83 16.65 4.57
CA SER A 55 -15.02 16.20 3.19
C SER A 55 -15.34 17.33 2.22
N SER A 56 -16.07 18.37 2.65
CA SER A 56 -16.42 19.50 1.78
C SER A 56 -15.24 20.42 1.48
N HIS A 57 -14.23 20.45 2.36
CA HIS A 57 -13.05 21.30 2.23
C HIS A 57 -12.12 20.88 1.07
N ILE A 58 -12.29 19.67 0.52
CA ILE A 58 -11.50 19.16 -0.62
C ILE A 58 -11.83 19.91 -1.91
N GLN A 59 -13.07 20.40 -2.04
CA GLN A 59 -13.53 21.07 -3.26
C GLN A 59 -13.14 22.55 -3.33
N ASN A 60 -12.66 23.14 -2.21
CA ASN A 60 -12.30 24.54 -2.14
C ASN A 60 -10.82 24.72 -1.73
N PRO A 61 -9.93 25.16 -2.65
CA PRO A 61 -8.52 25.38 -2.35
C PRO A 61 -8.26 26.32 -1.17
N SER A 62 -9.13 27.32 -0.97
CA SER A 62 -9.03 28.31 0.12
C SER A 62 -9.31 27.73 1.51
N GLU A 63 -10.00 26.58 1.56
CA GLU A 63 -10.30 25.86 2.79
C GLU A 63 -9.38 24.64 2.97
N TYR A 64 -8.93 24.02 1.87
CA TYR A 64 -8.07 22.84 1.89
C TYR A 64 -6.77 23.05 2.69
N TRP A 65 -6.11 24.20 2.56
CA TRP A 65 -4.85 24.47 3.28
C TRP A 65 -5.03 24.60 4.81
N LYS A 66 -6.26 24.80 5.28
CA LYS A 66 -6.59 24.90 6.71
C LYS A 66 -6.72 23.54 7.39
N LEU A 67 -6.85 22.46 6.60
CA LEU A 67 -6.83 21.09 7.09
C LEU A 67 -5.43 20.76 7.65
N LYS A 68 -5.22 21.06 8.94
CA LYS A 68 -3.98 20.75 9.67
C LYS A 68 -4.26 19.76 10.80
N PHE A 69 -3.40 18.76 10.91
CA PHE A 69 -3.41 17.77 12.00
C PHE A 69 -3.07 18.45 13.33
N LYS A 70 -4.07 18.98 14.04
CA LYS A 70 -3.85 19.65 15.33
C LYS A 70 -4.41 18.91 16.55
N LYS A 71 -5.29 17.92 16.37
CA LYS A 71 -5.79 17.07 17.46
C LYS A 71 -6.13 15.70 16.91
N PHE A 72 -5.35 14.69 17.29
CA PHE A 72 -5.68 13.30 17.03
C PHE A 72 -5.52 12.51 18.32
N VAL A 73 -6.59 11.82 18.75
CA VAL A 73 -6.56 10.87 19.87
C VAL A 73 -6.27 9.50 19.26
N LEU A 74 -5.27 8.79 19.77
CA LEU A 74 -4.98 7.42 19.36
C LEU A 74 -5.96 6.45 20.05
N VAL A 75 -6.85 5.83 19.26
CA VAL A 75 -7.64 4.64 19.65
C VAL A 75 -6.77 3.38 19.56
N VAL A 76 -6.63 2.58 20.60
CA VAL A 76 -5.74 1.41 20.53
C VAL A 76 -6.36 0.31 19.67
N VAL A 77 -5.72 -0.04 18.55
CA VAL A 77 -5.97 -1.29 17.79
C VAL A 77 -4.81 -2.26 17.99
N GLN A 78 -5.16 -3.53 18.13
CA GLN A 78 -4.21 -4.61 18.28
C GLN A 78 -4.01 -5.34 16.96
N PHE A 79 -2.76 -5.60 16.59
CA PHE A 79 -2.45 -6.45 15.45
C PHE A 79 -2.71 -7.91 15.80
N CYS A 80 -3.49 -8.60 14.95
CA CYS A 80 -3.83 -10.01 15.14
C CYS A 80 -2.98 -10.94 14.26
N ASN A 81 -2.96 -10.73 12.94
CA ASN A 81 -2.23 -11.61 12.03
C ASN A 81 -1.98 -10.99 10.64
N GLU A 82 -1.08 -11.60 9.88
CA GLU A 82 -0.83 -11.30 8.46
C GLU A 82 -0.78 -12.57 7.60
N TYR A 83 -1.20 -12.47 6.35
CA TYR A 83 -1.13 -13.57 5.39
C TYR A 83 -0.56 -13.10 4.05
N ALA A 84 0.57 -13.68 3.65
CA ALA A 84 1.18 -13.42 2.36
C ALA A 84 0.59 -14.36 1.30
N VAL A 85 -0.14 -13.81 0.33
CA VAL A 85 -0.72 -14.58 -0.77
C VAL A 85 0.40 -15.08 -1.70
N PRO A 86 0.50 -16.40 -1.95
CA PRO A 86 1.45 -16.97 -2.91
C PRO A 86 1.24 -16.41 -4.32
N LYS A 87 2.34 -16.14 -5.05
CA LYS A 87 2.33 -15.45 -6.36
C LYS A 87 1.42 -16.11 -7.39
N ASP A 88 1.33 -17.44 -7.37
CA ASP A 88 0.51 -18.27 -8.25
C ASP A 88 -1.00 -18.07 -8.04
N LYS A 89 -1.42 -17.55 -6.89
CA LYS A 89 -2.84 -17.37 -6.54
C LYS A 89 -3.28 -15.91 -6.46
N VAL A 90 -2.36 -14.95 -6.58
CA VAL A 90 -2.63 -13.51 -6.39
C VAL A 90 -3.76 -13.00 -7.30
N ASP A 91 -3.82 -13.49 -8.55
CA ASP A 91 -4.78 -12.98 -9.54
C ASP A 91 -6.22 -13.36 -9.25
N ASN A 92 -6.42 -14.54 -8.66
CA ASN A 92 -7.74 -15.08 -8.34
C ASN A 92 -8.06 -14.93 -6.84
N PHE A 93 -7.19 -14.26 -6.08
CA PHE A 93 -7.39 -14.08 -4.66
C PHE A 93 -8.47 -13.02 -4.42
N LYS A 94 -9.62 -13.46 -3.91
CA LYS A 94 -10.68 -12.56 -3.46
C LYS A 94 -10.13 -11.72 -2.30
N LYS A 95 -10.37 -10.40 -2.33
CA LYS A 95 -10.07 -9.54 -1.18
C LYS A 95 -10.81 -10.04 0.05
N VAL A 96 -10.09 -10.16 1.16
CA VAL A 96 -10.67 -10.59 2.44
C VAL A 96 -11.43 -9.42 3.05
N THR A 97 -12.65 -9.67 3.52
CA THR A 97 -13.47 -8.69 4.27
C THR A 97 -13.49 -9.03 5.76
N ALA A 98 -13.90 -8.06 6.59
CA ALA A 98 -14.13 -8.30 8.02
C ALA A 98 -15.18 -9.42 8.23
N GLN A 99 -16.23 -9.44 7.40
CA GLN A 99 -17.24 -10.48 7.40
C GLN A 99 -16.67 -11.88 7.17
N ASP A 100 -15.75 -12.05 6.21
CA ASP A 100 -15.11 -13.34 5.96
C ASP A 100 -14.38 -13.89 7.22
N ILE A 101 -13.88 -12.98 8.09
CA ILE A 101 -13.22 -13.32 9.36
C ILE A 101 -14.24 -13.62 10.46
N VAL A 102 -15.22 -12.73 10.65
CA VAL A 102 -16.24 -12.86 11.71
C VAL A 102 -17.09 -14.12 11.50
N CYS A 103 -17.48 -14.42 10.25
CA CYS A 103 -18.23 -15.63 9.91
C CYS A 103 -17.43 -16.94 10.11
N SER A 104 -16.11 -16.85 10.34
CA SER A 104 -15.25 -18.00 10.62
C SER A 104 -14.98 -18.20 12.13
N GLN A 105 -15.65 -17.44 13.01
CA GLN A 105 -15.50 -17.63 14.46
C GLN A 105 -16.05 -18.98 14.92
N ASN A 106 -15.22 -19.73 15.64
CA ASN A 106 -15.70 -20.85 16.43
C ASN A 106 -16.43 -20.31 17.67
N SER A 107 -17.45 -21.03 18.14
CA SER A 107 -18.30 -20.67 19.28
C SER A 107 -17.45 -20.46 20.56
N GLY A 108 -17.00 -19.22 20.76
CA GLY A 108 -16.30 -18.75 21.95
C GLY A 108 -17.21 -17.86 22.81
N GLU A 109 -16.69 -17.43 23.95
CA GLU A 109 -17.43 -16.60 24.92
C GLU A 109 -17.72 -15.17 24.41
N VAL A 110 -16.90 -14.67 23.49
CA VAL A 110 -17.05 -13.33 22.89
C VAL A 110 -17.37 -13.47 21.40
N THR A 111 -18.52 -12.95 20.99
CA THR A 111 -18.91 -12.84 19.57
C THR A 111 -18.41 -11.51 19.03
N LEU A 112 -17.51 -11.54 18.04
CA LEU A 112 -17.02 -10.33 17.39
C LEU A 112 -18.02 -9.90 16.33
N LYS A 113 -18.10 -8.60 16.09
CA LYS A 113 -18.87 -8.04 14.98
C LYS A 113 -17.92 -7.50 13.92
N GLU A 114 -18.47 -7.15 12.75
CA GLU A 114 -17.69 -6.61 11.64
C GLU A 114 -17.01 -5.28 12.01
N GLU A 115 -17.65 -4.46 12.85
CA GLU A 115 -17.07 -3.22 13.38
C GLU A 115 -15.85 -3.44 14.30
N ASP A 116 -15.67 -4.63 14.87
CA ASP A 116 -14.55 -4.94 15.77
C ASP A 116 -13.30 -5.40 15.01
N VAL A 117 -13.41 -5.65 13.70
CA VAL A 117 -12.37 -6.25 12.87
C VAL A 117 -12.00 -5.35 11.70
N ALA A 118 -10.75 -4.87 11.70
CA ALA A 118 -10.21 -4.12 10.58
C ALA A 118 -9.34 -5.01 9.67
N VAL A 119 -9.60 -5.01 8.36
CA VAL A 119 -8.86 -5.79 7.36
C VAL A 119 -8.15 -4.88 6.37
N CYS A 120 -6.82 -5.03 6.24
CA CYS A 120 -6.00 -4.28 5.29
C CYS A 120 -5.46 -5.21 4.19
N ASN A 121 -5.98 -5.09 2.96
CA ASN A 121 -5.48 -5.83 1.81
C ASN A 121 -4.44 -4.98 1.07
N VAL A 122 -3.17 -5.40 1.08
CA VAL A 122 -2.06 -4.66 0.45
C VAL A 122 -1.52 -5.43 -0.76
N LYS A 123 -1.43 -4.75 -1.92
CA LYS A 123 -0.75 -5.28 -3.11
C LYS A 123 0.61 -4.60 -3.26
N ILE A 124 1.66 -5.40 -3.40
CA ILE A 124 3.03 -4.92 -3.60
C ILE A 124 3.48 -5.35 -5.00
N ASP A 125 3.62 -4.38 -5.90
CA ASP A 125 4.14 -4.59 -7.26
C ASP A 125 5.33 -3.66 -7.57
N LEU A 126 5.95 -3.87 -8.73
CA LEU A 126 7.05 -3.04 -9.21
C LEU A 126 6.56 -1.79 -9.97
N THR A 127 5.40 -1.23 -9.59
CA THR A 127 4.74 -0.04 -10.19
C THR A 127 4.17 -0.23 -11.60
N ARG A 128 4.14 -1.47 -12.10
CA ARG A 128 3.61 -1.83 -13.42
C ARG A 128 2.76 -3.10 -13.41
N GLY A 129 2.07 -3.38 -12.31
CA GLY A 129 1.30 -4.60 -12.19
C GLY A 129 2.19 -5.84 -12.32
N LYS A 130 1.97 -6.66 -13.35
CA LYS A 130 2.77 -7.88 -13.62
C LYS A 130 3.97 -7.64 -14.51
N ASP A 131 4.02 -6.51 -15.20
CA ASP A 131 5.05 -6.26 -16.19
C ASP A 131 6.38 -5.94 -15.51
N ASN A 132 7.46 -6.41 -16.12
CA ASN A 132 8.79 -6.04 -15.67
C ASN A 132 9.07 -4.58 -16.07
N PRO A 133 9.33 -3.66 -15.12
CA PRO A 133 9.63 -2.27 -15.46
C PRO A 133 10.87 -2.11 -16.33
N LEU A 134 11.80 -3.07 -16.28
CA LEU A 134 13.05 -3.06 -17.05
C LEU A 134 12.85 -3.23 -18.56
N GLU A 135 11.72 -3.79 -19.00
CA GLU A 135 11.42 -3.92 -20.44
C GLU A 135 11.34 -2.57 -21.14
N ARG A 136 10.94 -1.51 -20.43
CA ARG A 136 10.93 -0.14 -20.96
C ARG A 136 12.32 0.50 -21.01
N TYR A 137 13.24 0.02 -20.16
CA TYR A 137 14.60 0.54 -20.05
C TYR A 137 15.62 -0.27 -20.86
N SER A 138 15.19 -1.29 -21.62
CA SER A 138 16.02 -1.84 -22.70
C SER A 138 16.35 -0.70 -23.64
N MET A 139 17.51 -0.08 -23.41
CA MET A 139 18.07 0.95 -24.27
C MET A 139 18.09 0.35 -25.67
N LYS A 140 17.36 0.98 -26.58
CA LYS A 140 17.65 0.81 -28.00
C LYS A 140 19.14 1.10 -28.13
N ASN A 141 19.92 0.09 -28.50
CA ASN A 141 21.23 0.36 -29.05
C ASN A 141 20.95 1.20 -30.29
N ASP A 142 21.13 2.53 -30.20
CA ASP A 142 21.11 3.42 -31.33
C ASP A 142 22.36 3.11 -32.18
N HIS A 143 22.29 2.02 -32.93
CA HIS A 143 23.00 1.86 -34.18
C HIS A 143 22.11 2.45 -35.29
N ALA A 144 21.78 3.75 -35.24
CA ALA A 144 21.25 4.53 -36.39
C ALA A 144 20.85 5.97 -36.00
N CYS A 145 21.79 6.82 -35.60
CA CYS A 145 21.66 8.29 -35.69
C CYS A 145 23.06 8.86 -35.46
N CYS A 146 23.88 9.25 -36.44
CA CYS A 146 23.70 9.70 -37.80
C CYS A 146 24.75 9.05 -38.71
N LYS A 147 24.55 9.21 -40.02
CA LYS A 147 25.60 9.14 -41.05
C LYS A 147 26.85 9.93 -40.66
#